data_AF-A0A2T4DBT9-F1
#
_entry.id   AF-A0A2T4DBT9-F1
#
_cell.length_a   1.000
_cell.length_b   1.000
_cell.length_c   1.000
_cell.angle_alpha   90.00
_cell.angle_beta   90.00
_cell.angle_gamma   90.00
#
_symmetry.space_group_name_H-M   'P 1'
#
loop_
_entity.id
_entity.type
_entity.pdbx_description
1 polymer ?
#
loop_
_entity_poly.entity_id
_entity_poly.type
_entity_poly.pdbx_seq_one_letter_code
_entity_poly.pdbx_strand_id
1 'polypeptide(L)'
;MCAASNKKTQACGVNPRDPKIEGQENEKVLSYIEVLKEGKAVGERVAIIGAGGIGFDVAEFISQKGESASLDTAEFLKEWGIDAAISARGGVNNVKAQPEKSPREITMFQRSEGKMGARLGKTTGWIHRAALKNRKVNMVTNVQYDKIDEKGLHYTRNGKQELLEVDTIILCAGQVSEKSLFQPLSDMGIPVHLIGGSAVAA
;
A
#
# COMPACT_ATOMS: atom_id res chain seq x y z
N MET A 1 -40.77 20.33 -12.45
CA MET A 1 -39.49 20.16 -13.19
C MET A 1 -38.37 20.75 -12.36
N CYS A 2 -37.47 19.94 -11.82
CA CYS A 2 -36.26 20.47 -11.18
C CYS A 2 -35.41 21.15 -12.25
N ALA A 3 -35.02 22.40 -12.04
CA ALA A 3 -34.13 23.12 -12.95
C ALA A 3 -32.81 22.34 -13.07
N ALA A 4 -32.45 21.95 -14.30
CA ALA A 4 -31.17 21.30 -14.55
C ALA A 4 -30.04 22.30 -14.21
N SER A 5 -29.06 21.86 -13.41
CA SER A 5 -27.90 22.70 -13.08
C SER A 5 -27.11 23.07 -14.35
N ASN A 6 -26.83 24.36 -14.53
CA ASN A 6 -26.05 24.92 -15.63
C ASN A 6 -24.53 24.68 -15.50
N LYS A 7 -24.06 24.08 -14.40
CA LYS A 7 -22.66 23.68 -14.20
C LYS A 7 -22.58 22.31 -13.55
N LYS A 8 -21.69 21.45 -14.05
CA LYS A 8 -21.44 20.12 -13.48
C LYS A 8 -20.02 20.04 -12.94
N THR A 9 -19.85 19.31 -11.85
CA THR A 9 -18.55 19.02 -11.25
C THR A 9 -18.41 17.51 -11.15
N GLN A 10 -17.34 16.96 -11.72
CA GLN A 10 -17.02 15.54 -11.66
C GLN A 10 -15.96 15.29 -10.60
N ALA A 11 -16.30 14.39 -9.67
CA ALA A 11 -15.50 13.97 -8.53
C ALA A 11 -15.57 12.45 -8.33
N CYS A 12 -15.56 11.69 -9.43
CA CYS A 12 -15.68 10.22 -9.42
C CYS A 12 -14.45 9.49 -8.87
N GLY A 13 -13.34 10.21 -8.65
CA GLY A 13 -12.14 9.67 -8.02
C GLY A 13 -11.19 9.02 -9.01
N VAL A 14 -10.73 7.82 -8.68
CA VAL A 14 -9.65 7.11 -9.36
C VAL A 14 -9.94 5.62 -9.45
N ASN A 15 -9.29 4.95 -10.40
CA ASN A 15 -9.21 3.49 -10.45
C ASN A 15 -7.78 3.03 -10.14
N PRO A 16 -7.60 1.78 -9.65
CA PRO A 16 -6.29 1.15 -9.60
C PRO A 16 -5.62 1.17 -10.97
N ARG A 17 -4.32 1.45 -11.00
CA ARG A 17 -3.53 1.32 -12.24
C ARG A 17 -3.27 -0.15 -12.54
N ASP A 18 -3.55 -0.54 -13.77
CA ASP A 18 -3.11 -1.81 -14.34
C ASP A 18 -1.60 -1.77 -14.65
N PRO A 19 -0.76 -2.59 -13.97
CA PRO A 19 0.68 -2.64 -14.22
C PRO A 19 1.06 -3.47 -15.45
N LYS A 20 0.11 -4.18 -16.08
CA LYS A 20 0.28 -5.02 -17.27
C LYS A 20 1.37 -6.08 -17.11
N ILE A 21 1.41 -6.72 -15.93
CA ILE A 21 2.36 -7.80 -15.67
C ILE A 21 1.79 -9.07 -16.31
N GLU A 22 2.61 -9.81 -17.05
CA GLU A 22 2.20 -11.09 -17.63
C GLU A 22 1.71 -12.02 -16.51
N GLY A 23 0.53 -12.62 -16.69
CA GLY A 23 -0.06 -13.54 -15.70
C GLY A 23 -0.74 -12.87 -14.49
N GLN A 24 -0.94 -11.55 -14.50
CA GLN A 24 -1.61 -10.84 -13.40
C GLN A 24 -3.10 -11.20 -13.20
N GLU A 25 -3.71 -11.92 -14.15
CA GLU A 25 -5.09 -12.46 -14.03
C GLU A 25 -5.15 -13.72 -13.14
N ASN A 26 -4.02 -14.18 -12.61
CA ASN A 26 -3.94 -15.34 -11.73
C ASN A 26 -4.74 -15.12 -10.43
N GLU A 27 -5.40 -16.16 -9.92
CA GLU A 27 -6.26 -16.08 -8.71
C GLU A 27 -5.52 -15.62 -7.45
N LYS A 28 -4.19 -15.77 -7.41
CA LYS A 28 -3.33 -15.27 -6.31
C LYS A 28 -3.21 -13.75 -6.30
N VAL A 29 -3.60 -13.07 -7.39
CA VAL A 29 -3.43 -11.63 -7.55
C VAL A 29 -4.68 -10.90 -7.08
N LEU A 30 -4.48 -9.98 -6.14
CA LEU A 30 -5.53 -9.14 -5.58
C LEU A 30 -5.17 -7.67 -5.80
N SER A 31 -6.18 -6.84 -6.05
CA SER A 31 -6.04 -5.39 -5.93
C SER A 31 -6.05 -4.97 -4.45
N TYR A 32 -5.48 -3.80 -4.15
CA TYR A 32 -5.60 -3.21 -2.80
C TYR A 32 -7.07 -2.94 -2.41
N ILE A 33 -7.99 -2.77 -3.36
CA ILE A 33 -9.42 -2.58 -3.09
C ILE A 33 -10.02 -3.88 -2.58
N GLU A 34 -9.73 -5.01 -3.24
CA GLU A 34 -10.22 -6.32 -2.82
C GLU A 34 -9.73 -6.69 -1.41
N VAL A 35 -8.50 -6.33 -1.07
CA VAL A 35 -7.94 -6.58 0.26
C VAL A 35 -8.56 -5.66 1.32
N LEU A 36 -8.57 -4.34 1.09
CA LEU A 36 -8.96 -3.38 2.13
C LEU A 36 -10.46 -3.17 2.25
N LYS A 37 -11.19 -3.18 1.13
CA LYS A 37 -12.62 -2.87 1.06
C LYS A 37 -13.49 -4.12 1.06
N GLU A 38 -13.10 -5.12 0.28
CA GLU A 38 -13.91 -6.34 0.13
C GLU A 38 -13.51 -7.44 1.13
N GLY A 39 -12.36 -7.29 1.80
CA GLY A 39 -11.91 -8.22 2.82
C GLY A 39 -11.52 -9.59 2.26
N LYS A 40 -11.04 -9.65 1.01
CA LYS A 40 -10.57 -10.91 0.42
C LYS A 40 -9.43 -11.49 1.25
N ALA A 41 -9.44 -12.82 1.39
CA ALA A 41 -8.45 -13.53 2.18
C ALA A 41 -7.05 -13.36 1.56
N VAL A 42 -6.08 -13.04 2.41
CA VAL A 42 -4.66 -12.97 2.07
C VAL A 42 -3.97 -14.21 2.65
N GLY A 43 -3.03 -14.81 1.92
CA GLY A 43 -2.23 -15.96 2.35
C GLY A 43 -1.02 -15.61 3.22
N GLU A 44 -0.25 -16.62 3.65
CA GLU A 44 0.85 -16.42 4.61
C GLU A 44 2.06 -15.71 3.98
N ARG A 45 2.42 -16.07 2.75
CA ARG A 45 3.52 -15.43 1.99
C ARG A 45 2.97 -14.44 0.98
N VAL A 46 3.35 -13.17 1.10
CA VAL A 46 2.74 -12.06 0.34
C VAL A 46 3.78 -11.23 -0.39
N ALA A 47 3.55 -10.99 -1.68
CA ALA A 47 4.24 -9.94 -2.43
C ALA A 47 3.35 -8.71 -2.57
N ILE A 48 3.85 -7.52 -2.26
CA ILE A 48 3.16 -6.25 -2.53
C ILE A 48 3.88 -5.52 -3.66
N ILE A 49 3.20 -5.31 -4.78
CA ILE A 49 3.74 -4.61 -5.95
C ILE A 49 3.39 -3.13 -5.85
N GLY A 50 4.37 -2.32 -5.48
CA GLY A 50 4.23 -0.89 -5.28
C GLY A 50 4.43 -0.46 -3.82
N ALA A 51 5.20 0.61 -3.63
CA ALA A 51 5.61 1.08 -2.31
C ALA A 51 5.37 2.59 -2.11
N GLY A 52 4.28 3.10 -2.70
CA GLY A 52 3.70 4.39 -2.35
C GLY A 52 2.86 4.31 -1.07
N GLY A 53 2.10 5.36 -0.75
CA GLY A 53 1.25 5.41 0.45
C GLY A 53 0.35 4.17 0.61
N ILE A 54 -0.42 3.84 -0.43
CA ILE A 54 -1.31 2.66 -0.44
C ILE A 54 -0.52 1.37 -0.16
N GLY A 55 0.67 1.21 -0.74
CA GLY A 55 1.48 0.02 -0.51
C GLY A 55 1.93 -0.13 0.94
N PHE A 56 2.30 0.98 1.59
CA PHE A 56 2.63 1.01 3.01
C PHE A 56 1.42 0.73 3.88
N ASP A 57 0.27 1.34 3.58
CA ASP A 57 -0.97 1.14 4.35
C ASP A 57 -1.45 -0.32 4.26
N VAL A 58 -1.40 -0.92 3.06
CA VAL A 58 -1.71 -2.34 2.86
C VAL A 58 -0.74 -3.22 3.65
N ALA A 59 0.56 -2.94 3.60
CA ALA A 59 1.55 -3.70 4.36
C ALA A 59 1.31 -3.59 5.87
N GLU A 60 0.97 -2.41 6.39
CA GLU A 60 0.60 -2.24 7.81
C GLU A 60 -0.64 -3.02 8.16
N PHE A 61 -1.70 -2.91 7.34
CA PHE A 61 -2.97 -3.59 7.54
C PHE A 61 -2.80 -5.12 7.61
N ILE A 62 -2.14 -5.73 6.62
CA ILE A 62 -2.01 -7.19 6.57
C ILE A 62 -0.93 -7.73 7.52
N SER A 63 -0.01 -6.87 7.98
CA SER A 63 1.05 -7.27 8.93
C SER A 63 0.59 -7.25 10.38
N GLN A 64 -0.59 -6.72 10.64
CA GLN A 64 -1.13 -6.59 11.98
C GLN A 64 -1.94 -7.82 12.40
N LYS A 65 -1.96 -8.08 13.70
CA LYS A 65 -2.84 -9.05 14.34
C LYS A 65 -3.60 -8.34 15.46
N GLY A 66 -4.87 -8.70 15.64
CA GLY A 66 -5.68 -8.19 16.75
C GLY A 66 -5.93 -6.67 16.69
N GLU A 67 -6.12 -6.07 17.86
CA GLU A 67 -6.37 -4.64 17.99
C GLU A 67 -5.10 -3.81 17.74
N SER A 68 -5.30 -2.54 17.38
CA SER A 68 -4.19 -1.63 17.16
C SER A 68 -3.66 -1.05 18.45
N ALA A 69 -2.35 -1.08 18.61
CA ALA A 69 -1.64 -0.32 19.65
C ALA A 69 -1.96 1.19 19.57
N SER A 70 -2.43 1.71 18.43
CA SER A 70 -2.92 3.09 18.35
C SER A 70 -4.14 3.38 19.24
N LEU A 71 -4.82 2.34 19.73
CA LEU A 71 -5.99 2.43 20.61
C LEU A 71 -5.66 1.99 22.05
N ASP A 72 -4.47 1.45 22.30
CA ASP A 72 -4.01 0.98 23.61
C ASP A 72 -2.66 1.61 23.95
N THR A 73 -2.67 2.53 24.92
CA THR A 73 -1.48 3.21 25.40
C THR A 73 -0.42 2.23 25.92
N ALA A 74 -0.81 1.19 26.66
CA ALA A 74 0.15 0.25 27.23
C ALA A 74 0.84 -0.57 26.13
N GLU A 75 0.08 -1.05 25.15
CA GLU A 75 0.65 -1.78 24.02
C GLU A 75 1.52 -0.87 23.14
N PHE A 76 1.12 0.40 22.93
CA PHE A 76 1.95 1.37 22.22
C PHE A 76 3.30 1.58 22.91
N LEU A 77 3.30 1.81 24.23
CA LEU A 77 4.55 2.02 24.99
C LEU A 77 5.45 0.78 24.90
N LYS A 78 4.88 -0.41 24.98
CA LYS A 78 5.60 -1.68 24.85
C LYS A 78 6.16 -1.90 23.44
N GLU A 79 5.36 -1.67 22.40
CA GLU A 79 5.78 -1.80 21.00
C GLU A 79 6.97 -0.88 20.69
N TRP A 80 6.95 0.35 21.21
CA TRP A 80 7.98 1.35 20.97
C TRP A 80 9.12 1.37 21.98
N GLY A 81 9.06 0.55 23.04
CA GLY A 81 10.11 0.46 24.06
C GLY A 81 10.21 1.72 24.92
N ILE A 82 9.07 2.21 25.39
CA ILE A 82 8.96 3.38 26.26
C ILE A 82 8.66 2.92 27.68
N ASP A 83 9.46 3.40 28.64
CA ASP A 83 9.24 3.17 30.07
C ASP A 83 8.08 4.02 30.59
N ALA A 84 6.94 3.37 30.87
CA ALA A 84 5.75 4.01 31.41
C ALA A 84 5.98 4.70 32.76
N ALA A 85 6.95 4.24 33.56
CA ALA A 85 7.28 4.83 34.85
C ALA A 85 8.23 6.03 34.76
N ILE A 86 8.79 6.31 33.56
CA ILE A 86 9.75 7.41 33.32
C ILE A 86 10.97 7.32 34.26
N SER A 87 11.35 6.11 34.63
CA SER A 87 12.51 5.82 35.49
C SER A 87 13.81 5.70 34.68
N ALA A 88 13.69 5.22 33.43
CA ALA A 88 14.80 5.19 32.49
C ALA A 88 15.19 6.60 32.05
N ARG A 89 16.50 6.85 31.86
CA ARG A 89 16.98 8.12 31.27
C ARG A 89 16.29 8.36 29.93
N GLY A 90 15.61 9.50 29.81
CA GLY A 90 14.85 9.86 28.60
C GLY A 90 13.66 8.94 28.31
N GLY A 91 13.23 8.11 29.27
CA GLY A 91 12.11 7.17 29.11
C GLY A 91 12.39 5.97 28.19
N VAL A 92 13.63 5.77 27.72
CA VAL A 92 13.95 4.73 26.73
C VAL A 92 15.27 4.00 26.98
N ASN A 93 16.14 4.52 27.86
CA ASN A 93 17.45 3.93 28.08
C ASN A 93 17.35 2.49 28.62
N ASN A 94 17.97 1.53 27.92
CA ASN A 94 17.90 0.08 28.20
C ASN A 94 16.48 -0.54 28.14
N VAL A 95 15.49 0.18 27.64
CA VAL A 95 14.15 -0.36 27.39
C VAL A 95 14.15 -0.97 25.99
N LYS A 96 13.74 -2.24 25.87
CA LYS A 96 13.67 -2.93 24.58
C LYS A 96 12.25 -2.83 24.01
N ALA A 97 12.14 -2.37 22.77
CA ALA A 97 10.92 -2.45 21.98
C ALA A 97 10.47 -3.91 21.83
N GLN A 98 9.18 -4.15 21.96
CA GLN A 98 8.56 -5.47 21.83
C GLN A 98 7.45 -5.44 20.78
N PRO A 99 7.78 -5.18 19.51
CA PRO A 99 6.79 -5.17 18.44
C PRO A 99 6.22 -6.58 18.25
N GLU A 100 4.93 -6.66 17.97
CA GLU A 100 4.31 -7.91 17.58
C GLU A 100 4.92 -8.43 16.26
N LYS A 101 5.01 -9.75 16.15
CA LYS A 101 5.41 -10.39 14.90
C LYS A 101 4.26 -10.31 13.91
N SER A 102 4.59 -10.03 12.65
CA SER A 102 3.61 -10.16 11.59
C SER A 102 3.09 -11.60 11.51
N PRO A 103 1.77 -11.81 11.27
CA PRO A 103 1.22 -13.13 10.99
C PRO A 103 1.57 -13.62 9.58
N ARG A 104 2.31 -12.83 8.79
CA ARG A 104 2.61 -13.08 7.38
C ARG A 104 4.08 -12.79 7.08
N GLU A 105 4.59 -13.47 6.07
CA GLU A 105 5.87 -13.13 5.45
C GLU A 105 5.62 -12.18 4.28
N ILE A 106 5.93 -10.89 4.47
CA ILE A 106 5.57 -9.85 3.51
C ILE A 106 6.84 -9.32 2.84
N THR A 107 6.81 -9.25 1.51
CA THR A 107 7.85 -8.59 0.71
C THR A 107 7.23 -7.50 -0.15
N MET A 108 7.64 -6.26 0.09
CA MET A 108 7.26 -5.10 -0.72
C MET A 108 8.26 -4.90 -1.86
N PHE A 109 7.75 -4.52 -3.03
CA PHE A 109 8.54 -4.27 -4.24
C PHE A 109 8.34 -2.85 -4.77
N GLN A 110 9.41 -2.25 -5.28
CA GLN A 110 9.35 -1.04 -6.10
C GLN A 110 10.32 -1.11 -7.27
N ARG A 111 9.90 -0.60 -8.43
CA ARG A 111 10.75 -0.58 -9.63
C ARG A 111 11.92 0.37 -9.50
N SER A 112 11.71 1.51 -8.87
CA SER A 112 12.75 2.52 -8.73
C SER A 112 13.82 2.09 -7.74
N GLU A 113 15.04 2.53 -8.01
CA GLU A 113 16.12 2.50 -7.03
C GLU A 113 15.85 3.42 -5.83
N GLY A 114 16.75 3.37 -4.85
CA GLY A 114 16.70 4.21 -3.66
C GLY A 114 15.85 3.67 -2.52
N LYS A 115 15.67 4.49 -1.49
CA LYS A 115 15.00 4.11 -0.24
C LYS A 115 13.49 3.98 -0.44
N MET A 116 12.95 2.80 -0.14
CA MET A 116 11.51 2.57 -0.16
C MET A 116 10.78 3.51 0.81
N GLY A 117 9.68 4.10 0.35
CA GLY A 117 8.91 5.09 1.13
C GLY A 117 9.59 6.47 1.27
N ALA A 118 10.61 6.80 0.46
CA ALA A 118 11.26 8.11 0.50
C ALA A 118 10.32 9.30 0.21
N ARG A 119 9.22 9.06 -0.52
CA ARG A 119 8.21 10.07 -0.88
C ARG A 119 7.00 10.10 0.06
N LEU A 120 7.01 9.30 1.13
CA LEU A 120 6.00 9.39 2.18
C LEU A 120 6.09 10.74 2.91
N GLY A 121 5.07 11.06 3.71
CA GLY A 121 5.01 12.30 4.49
C GLY A 121 6.30 12.56 5.29
N LYS A 122 6.78 13.80 5.28
CA LYS A 122 8.09 14.17 5.86
C LYS A 122 8.21 13.80 7.34
N THR A 123 7.12 13.95 8.10
CA THR A 123 7.09 13.73 9.55
C THR A 123 6.51 12.39 9.97
N THR A 124 5.82 11.67 9.07
CA THR A 124 5.11 10.42 9.37
C THR A 124 5.70 9.22 8.65
N GLY A 125 6.28 9.39 7.46
CA GLY A 125 6.77 8.28 6.64
C GLY A 125 7.87 7.44 7.29
N TRP A 126 8.61 8.00 8.25
CA TRP A 126 9.60 7.23 9.00
C TRP A 126 8.96 6.27 10.01
N ILE A 127 7.79 6.61 10.56
CA ILE A 127 7.03 5.81 11.51
C ILE A 127 6.62 4.50 10.82
N HIS A 128 5.95 4.59 9.67
CA HIS A 128 5.52 3.42 8.90
C HIS A 128 6.69 2.53 8.48
N ARG A 129 7.81 3.12 8.03
CA ARG A 129 9.03 2.36 7.71
C ARG A 129 9.60 1.63 8.93
N ALA A 130 9.62 2.28 10.09
CA ALA A 130 10.11 1.68 11.32
C ALA A 130 9.19 0.55 11.79
N ALA A 131 7.87 0.76 11.78
CA ALA A 131 6.87 -0.24 12.15
C ALA A 131 6.97 -1.49 11.27
N LEU A 132 6.99 -1.33 9.93
CA LEU A 132 7.13 -2.46 9.01
C LEU A 132 8.48 -3.18 9.15
N LYS A 133 9.57 -2.45 9.38
CA LYS A 133 10.88 -3.05 9.64
C LYS A 133 10.87 -3.87 10.95
N ASN A 134 10.24 -3.34 12.00
CA ASN A 134 10.08 -4.03 13.28
C ASN A 134 9.25 -5.32 13.14
N ARG A 135 8.25 -5.30 12.26
CA ARG A 135 7.44 -6.46 11.86
C ARG A 135 8.14 -7.36 10.83
N LYS A 136 9.40 -7.08 10.49
CA LYS A 136 10.25 -7.85 9.57
C LYS A 136 9.73 -7.94 8.13
N VAL A 137 9.03 -6.91 7.68
CA VAL A 137 8.63 -6.79 6.26
C VAL A 137 9.88 -6.56 5.41
N ASN A 138 10.06 -7.41 4.39
CA ASN A 138 11.14 -7.30 3.43
C ASN A 138 10.84 -6.20 2.42
N MET A 139 11.86 -5.44 2.01
CA MET A 139 11.72 -4.35 1.04
C MET A 139 12.74 -4.53 -0.08
N VAL A 140 12.25 -4.78 -1.30
CA VAL A 140 13.06 -5.04 -2.48
C VAL A 140 12.86 -3.89 -3.48
N THR A 141 13.98 -3.31 -3.92
CA THR A 141 14.00 -2.14 -4.80
C THR A 141 14.81 -2.43 -6.06
N ASN A 142 14.69 -1.57 -7.07
CA ASN A 142 15.34 -1.72 -8.37
C ASN A 142 14.95 -3.03 -9.07
N VAL A 143 13.64 -3.29 -9.16
CA VAL A 143 13.11 -4.51 -9.79
C VAL A 143 12.39 -4.23 -11.10
N GLN A 144 12.48 -5.19 -12.00
CA GLN A 144 11.58 -5.35 -13.13
C GLN A 144 10.70 -6.57 -12.87
N TYR A 145 9.39 -6.43 -13.06
CA TYR A 145 8.46 -7.55 -12.94
C TYR A 145 8.43 -8.27 -14.28
N ASP A 146 8.70 -9.58 -14.27
CA ASP A 146 8.80 -10.37 -15.50
C ASP A 146 7.45 -11.05 -15.78
N LYS A 147 6.97 -11.85 -14.84
CA LYS A 147 5.67 -12.52 -14.91
C LYS A 147 5.17 -13.00 -13.55
N ILE A 148 3.92 -13.42 -13.51
CA ILE A 148 3.28 -14.10 -12.40
C ILE A 148 2.81 -15.47 -12.90
N ASP A 149 3.10 -16.53 -12.14
CA ASP A 149 2.56 -17.86 -12.38
C ASP A 149 2.23 -18.58 -11.06
N GLU A 150 1.85 -19.85 -11.13
CA GLU A 150 1.45 -20.65 -9.97
C GLU A 150 2.49 -20.71 -8.84
N LYS A 151 3.77 -20.52 -9.15
CA LYS A 151 4.82 -20.50 -8.12
C LYS A 151 4.86 -19.17 -7.38
N GLY A 152 4.62 -18.06 -8.07
CA GLY A 152 4.64 -16.73 -7.48
C GLY A 152 5.12 -15.64 -8.43
N LEU A 153 5.86 -14.67 -7.88
CA LEU A 153 6.33 -13.50 -8.61
C LEU A 153 7.74 -13.73 -9.17
N HIS A 154 7.87 -13.72 -10.49
CA HIS A 154 9.15 -13.71 -11.19
C HIS A 154 9.57 -12.26 -11.46
N TYR A 155 10.78 -11.91 -11.06
CA TYR A 155 11.29 -10.56 -11.20
C TYR A 155 12.79 -10.56 -11.48
N THR A 156 13.25 -9.55 -12.20
CA THR A 156 14.67 -9.32 -12.45
C THR A 156 15.16 -8.19 -11.55
N ARG A 157 16.25 -8.43 -10.84
CA ARG A 157 16.93 -7.45 -9.99
C ARG A 157 18.41 -7.43 -10.32
N ASN A 158 18.95 -6.26 -10.64
CA ASN A 158 20.36 -6.08 -11.03
C ASN A 158 20.80 -7.07 -12.14
N GLY A 159 19.92 -7.32 -13.12
CA GLY A 159 20.18 -8.25 -14.23
C GLY A 159 20.10 -9.74 -13.89
N LYS A 160 19.75 -10.10 -12.64
CA LYS A 160 19.54 -11.49 -12.22
C LYS A 160 18.05 -11.78 -12.10
N GLN A 161 17.62 -12.87 -12.70
CA GLN A 161 16.26 -13.41 -12.52
C GLN A 161 16.12 -14.05 -11.14
N GLU A 162 15.05 -13.71 -10.45
CA GLU A 162 14.68 -14.19 -9.13
C GLU A 162 13.20 -14.60 -9.12
N LEU A 163 12.87 -15.54 -8.23
CA LEU A 163 11.51 -15.99 -7.98
C LEU A 163 11.23 -15.80 -6.50
N LEU A 164 10.15 -15.09 -6.18
CA LEU A 164 9.57 -15.10 -4.85
C LEU A 164 8.32 -15.99 -4.85
N GLU A 165 8.41 -17.14 -4.17
CA GLU A 165 7.26 -18.02 -4.00
C GLU A 165 6.27 -17.41 -2.99
N VAL A 166 5.04 -17.19 -3.43
CA VAL A 166 4.02 -16.51 -2.63
C VAL A 166 2.64 -17.12 -2.84
N ASP A 167 1.81 -16.92 -1.82
CA ASP A 167 0.42 -17.37 -1.80
C ASP A 167 -0.50 -16.26 -2.29
N THR A 168 -0.09 -14.99 -2.13
CA THR A 168 -0.86 -13.82 -2.56
C THR A 168 0.05 -12.71 -3.09
N ILE A 169 -0.37 -12.07 -4.18
CA ILE A 169 0.27 -10.88 -4.75
C ILE A 169 -0.73 -9.74 -4.70
N ILE A 170 -0.37 -8.63 -4.06
CA ILE A 170 -1.26 -7.46 -3.95
C ILE A 170 -0.73 -6.33 -4.83
N LEU A 171 -1.58 -5.87 -5.75
CA LEU A 171 -1.27 -4.78 -6.68
C LEU A 171 -1.56 -3.43 -6.01
N CYS A 172 -0.49 -2.69 -5.71
CA CYS A 172 -0.48 -1.32 -5.19
C CYS A 172 0.28 -0.37 -6.15
N ALA A 173 0.11 -0.56 -7.47
CA ALA A 173 0.93 0.04 -8.53
C ALA A 173 0.59 1.51 -8.87
N GLY A 174 -0.17 2.19 -8.01
CA GLY A 174 -0.65 3.55 -8.21
C GLY A 174 -2.06 3.60 -8.80
N GLN A 175 -2.45 4.79 -9.23
CA GLN A 175 -3.84 5.09 -9.61
C GLN A 175 -3.93 5.81 -10.97
N VAL A 176 -5.11 5.77 -11.58
CA VAL A 176 -5.46 6.53 -12.79
C VAL A 176 -6.77 7.30 -12.57
N SER A 177 -6.86 8.51 -13.12
CA SER A 177 -8.05 9.36 -12.93
C SER A 177 -9.29 8.75 -13.57
N GLU A 178 -10.38 8.69 -12.83
CA GLU A 178 -11.66 8.19 -13.34
C GLU A 178 -12.42 9.33 -14.03
N LYS A 179 -12.41 9.28 -15.38
CA LYS A 179 -12.88 10.33 -16.28
C LYS A 179 -14.01 9.87 -17.22
N SER A 180 -14.63 8.71 -17.01
CA SER A 180 -15.62 8.12 -17.94
C SER A 180 -16.80 9.04 -18.26
N LEU A 181 -17.23 9.88 -17.31
CA LEU A 181 -18.33 10.83 -17.53
C LEU A 181 -17.91 12.13 -18.23
N PHE A 182 -16.61 12.44 -18.31
CA PHE A 182 -16.15 13.73 -18.80
C PHE A 182 -16.46 13.90 -20.29
N GLN A 183 -16.04 12.94 -21.12
CA GLN A 183 -16.23 13.02 -22.56
C GLN A 183 -17.71 12.99 -22.95
N PRO A 184 -18.55 12.05 -22.44
CA PRO A 184 -19.98 12.04 -22.76
C PRO A 184 -20.70 13.35 -22.39
N LEU A 185 -20.39 13.95 -21.23
CA LEU A 185 -21.00 15.22 -20.83
C LEU A 185 -20.50 16.38 -21.69
N SER A 186 -19.22 16.40 -22.04
CA SER A 186 -18.63 17.39 -22.94
C SER A 186 -19.27 17.33 -24.34
N ASP A 187 -19.49 16.13 -24.87
CA ASP A 187 -20.12 15.91 -26.18
C ASP A 187 -21.58 16.37 -26.21
N MET A 188 -22.25 16.36 -25.06
CA MET A 188 -23.60 16.93 -24.87
C MET A 188 -23.60 18.45 -24.71
N GLY A 189 -22.44 19.12 -24.80
CA GLY A 189 -22.31 20.56 -24.59
C GLY A 189 -22.49 20.99 -23.14
N ILE A 190 -22.38 20.07 -22.17
CA ILE A 190 -22.53 20.36 -20.75
C ILE A 190 -21.16 20.77 -20.19
N PRO A 191 -20.99 21.99 -19.65
CA PRO A 191 -19.74 22.37 -19.02
C PRO A 191 -19.46 21.53 -17.76
N VAL A 192 -18.32 20.82 -17.73
CA VAL A 192 -17.88 19.98 -16.61
C VAL A 192 -16.55 20.46 -16.04
N HIS A 193 -16.50 20.64 -14.72
CA HIS A 193 -15.26 20.87 -13.98
C HIS A 193 -14.78 19.57 -13.34
N LEU A 194 -13.51 19.20 -13.54
CA LEU A 194 -12.89 18.05 -12.88
C LEU A 194 -12.25 18.50 -11.57
N ILE A 195 -12.48 17.76 -10.48
CA ILE A 195 -11.82 17.98 -9.18
C ILE A 195 -11.30 16.67 -8.57
N GLY A 196 -10.40 16.78 -7.59
CA GLY A 196 -9.85 15.64 -6.85
C GLY A 196 -9.16 14.62 -7.77
N GLY A 197 -9.31 13.33 -7.44
CA GLY A 197 -8.72 12.22 -8.20
C GLY A 197 -9.14 12.16 -9.67
N SER A 198 -10.38 12.62 -9.97
CA SER A 198 -10.86 12.71 -11.35
C SER A 198 -10.13 13.78 -12.16
N ALA A 199 -9.59 14.82 -11.50
CA ALA A 199 -8.73 15.79 -12.17
C ALA A 199 -7.31 15.22 -12.36
N VAL A 200 -6.69 14.80 -11.24
CA VAL A 200 -5.30 14.34 -11.18
C VAL A 200 -5.21 13.16 -10.19
N ALA A 201 -4.76 12.01 -10.68
CA ALA A 201 -4.40 10.86 -9.85
C ALA A 201 -2.99 11.01 -9.25
N ALA A 202 -2.79 10.41 -8.08
CA ALA A 202 -1.53 10.41 -7.33
C ALA A 202 -0.84 9.04 -7.32
#